data_AF-A0A1I3CFU3-F1
#
_entry.id   AF-A0A1I3CFU3-F1
#
_cell.length_a   1.000
_cell.length_b   1.000
_cell.length_c   1.000
_cell.angle_alpha   90.00
_cell.angle_beta   90.00
_cell.angle_gamma   90.00
#
_symmetry.space_group_name_H-M   'P 1'
#
loop_
_entity.id
_entity.type
_entity.pdbx_description
1 polymer ?
#
loop_
_entity_poly.entity_id
_entity_poly.type
_entity_poly.pdbx_seq_one_letter_code
_entity_poly.pdbx_strand_id
1 'polypeptide(L)'
;MAKAIIDHEPTIIPLTGPVSECITVAKRDLKAGEYIDGIGGYTTYGSIATAEETYAKGYVVYGLINKKTRMLKDAKKGQLLTLDMVELDTTTQLYQTRKLQDQMYNNGYALK
;
A
#
# COMPACT_ATOMS: atom_id res chain seq x y z
N MET A 1 -6.62 25.38 7.47
CA MET A 1 -5.76 26.52 7.10
C MET A 1 -5.69 27.54 8.24
N ALA A 2 -6.78 28.26 8.57
CA ALA A 2 -6.78 29.25 9.66
C ALA A 2 -6.26 28.69 11.00
N LYS A 3 -6.82 27.58 11.51
CA LYS A 3 -6.34 26.92 12.74
C LYS A 3 -4.85 26.59 12.75
N ALA A 4 -4.33 26.06 11.65
CA ALA A 4 -2.92 25.66 11.59
C ALA A 4 -1.96 26.86 11.51
N ILE A 5 -2.39 27.97 10.88
CA ILE A 5 -1.53 29.14 10.63
C ILE A 5 -1.64 30.18 11.75
N ILE A 6 -2.85 30.45 12.22
CA ILE A 6 -3.14 31.50 13.21
C ILE A 6 -3.02 30.91 14.61
N ASP A 7 -3.67 29.76 14.84
CA ASP A 7 -3.75 29.15 16.17
C ASP A 7 -2.62 28.13 16.41
N HIS A 8 -1.81 27.84 15.39
CA HIS A 8 -0.75 26.81 15.41
C HIS A 8 -1.24 25.40 15.80
N GLU A 9 -2.52 25.10 15.54
CA GLU A 9 -3.15 23.83 15.89
C GLU A 9 -3.37 22.93 14.66
N PRO A 10 -2.87 21.68 14.66
CA PRO A 10 -3.19 20.73 13.60
C PRO A 10 -4.63 20.21 13.75
N THR A 11 -5.32 20.02 12.62
CA THR A 11 -6.68 19.44 12.63
C THR A 11 -6.66 17.94 12.88
N ILE A 12 -5.64 17.24 12.36
CA ILE A 12 -5.45 15.79 12.53
C ILE A 12 -3.97 15.47 12.42
N ILE A 13 -3.51 14.58 13.29
CA ILE A 13 -2.17 13.98 13.24
C ILE A 13 -2.29 12.47 13.43
N PRO A 14 -1.47 11.65 12.77
CA PRO A 14 -1.25 10.27 13.18
C PRO A 14 -0.71 10.25 14.61
N LEU A 15 -1.20 9.32 15.45
CA LEU A 15 -0.77 9.21 16.84
C LEU A 15 0.64 8.62 16.96
N THR A 16 0.90 7.52 16.24
CA THR A 16 2.16 6.76 16.25
C THR A 16 2.29 5.98 14.94
N GLY A 17 2.86 4.78 14.96
CA GLY A 17 2.88 3.84 13.84
C GLY A 17 1.48 3.41 13.36
N PRO A 18 1.40 2.84 12.15
CA PRO A 18 0.13 2.37 11.59
C PRO A 18 -0.49 1.26 12.46
N VAL A 19 -1.78 1.38 12.76
CA VAL A 19 -2.60 0.30 13.36
C VAL A 19 -3.48 -0.41 12.32
N SER A 20 -3.64 0.20 11.16
CA SER A 20 -4.38 -0.32 10.02
C SER A 20 -3.69 0.06 8.72
N GLU A 21 -3.87 -0.76 7.70
CA GLU A 21 -3.35 -0.51 6.36
C GLU A 21 -4.48 -0.55 5.33
N CYS A 22 -4.35 0.29 4.31
CA CYS A 22 -5.17 0.16 3.12
C CYS A 22 -4.51 -0.88 2.20
N ILE A 23 -5.15 -2.02 2.00
CA ILE A 23 -4.60 -3.19 1.30
C ILE A 23 -5.20 -3.34 -0.10
N THR A 24 -4.45 -3.99 -1.00
CA THR A 24 -4.81 -4.12 -2.41
C THR A 24 -5.62 -5.37 -2.70
N VAL A 25 -6.79 -5.22 -3.32
CA VAL A 25 -7.64 -6.33 -3.79
C VAL A 25 -7.75 -6.31 -5.31
N ALA A 26 -7.64 -7.48 -5.95
CA ALA A 26 -7.90 -7.64 -7.37
C ALA A 26 -9.38 -7.41 -7.69
N LYS A 27 -9.68 -6.45 -8.58
CA LYS A 27 -11.05 -6.09 -9.00
C LYS A 27 -11.60 -7.04 -10.07
N ARG A 28 -10.71 -7.71 -10.79
CA ARG A 28 -10.96 -8.76 -11.78
C ARG A 28 -9.83 -9.80 -11.72
N ASP A 29 -9.93 -10.85 -12.52
CA ASP A 29 -8.81 -11.75 -12.72
C ASP A 29 -7.63 -10.98 -13.34
N LEU A 30 -6.44 -11.17 -12.76
CA LEU A 30 -5.17 -10.59 -13.19
C LEU A 30 -4.20 -11.73 -13.55
N LYS A 31 -3.39 -11.51 -14.58
CA LYS A 31 -2.41 -12.50 -15.06
C LYS A 31 -0.99 -12.11 -14.75
N ALA A 32 -0.11 -13.09 -14.53
CA ALA A 32 1.31 -12.85 -14.45
C ALA A 32 1.81 -12.12 -15.70
N GLY A 33 2.66 -11.11 -15.51
CA GLY A 33 3.17 -10.21 -16.55
C GLY A 33 2.28 -8.99 -16.84
N GLU A 34 1.03 -8.98 -16.37
CA GLU A 34 0.12 -7.85 -16.54
C GLU A 34 0.51 -6.66 -15.66
N TYR A 35 0.29 -5.44 -16.14
CA TYR A 35 0.48 -4.22 -15.37
C TYR A 35 -0.82 -3.74 -14.73
N ILE A 36 -0.74 -3.27 -13.49
CA ILE A 36 -1.85 -2.64 -12.78
C ILE A 36 -2.04 -1.21 -13.31
N ASP A 37 -3.28 -0.77 -13.52
CA ASP A 37 -3.61 0.55 -14.09
C ASP A 37 -3.60 1.71 -13.07
N GLY A 38 -3.41 1.40 -11.78
CA GLY A 38 -3.30 2.36 -10.68
C GLY A 38 -4.59 2.54 -9.87
N ILE A 39 -4.55 3.46 -8.91
CA ILE A 39 -5.69 3.75 -8.03
C ILE A 39 -6.86 4.34 -8.82
N GLY A 40 -8.07 3.84 -8.54
CA GLY A 40 -9.30 4.27 -9.22
C GLY A 40 -9.56 3.61 -10.58
N GLY A 41 -8.68 2.69 -11.00
CA GLY A 41 -8.80 1.96 -12.26
C GLY A 41 -9.72 0.74 -12.23
N TYR A 42 -9.43 -0.20 -13.13
CA TYR A 42 -10.18 -1.42 -13.40
C TYR A 42 -9.50 -2.68 -12.86
N THR A 43 -8.21 -2.61 -12.49
CA THR A 43 -7.44 -3.80 -12.07
C THR A 43 -7.57 -4.09 -10.58
N THR A 44 -7.57 -3.06 -9.73
CA THR A 44 -7.52 -3.22 -8.26
C THR A 44 -8.36 -2.17 -7.53
N TYR A 45 -8.70 -2.45 -6.27
CA TYR A 45 -9.31 -1.50 -5.34
C TYR A 45 -8.76 -1.68 -3.92
N GLY A 46 -8.94 -0.67 -3.06
CA GLY A 46 -8.49 -0.70 -1.67
C GLY A 46 -9.51 -1.36 -0.74
N SER A 47 -9.01 -2.13 0.23
CA SER A 47 -9.75 -2.57 1.42
C SER A 47 -8.95 -2.19 2.67
N ILE A 48 -9.42 -2.54 3.86
CA ILE A 48 -8.71 -2.29 5.12
C ILE A 48 -8.41 -3.61 5.84
N ALA A 49 -7.21 -3.70 6.43
CA ALA A 49 -6.86 -4.71 7.44
C ALA A 49 -6.09 -4.06 8.59
N THR A 50 -5.93 -4.80 9.68
CA THR A 50 -5.00 -4.39 10.74
C THR A 50 -3.58 -4.36 10.19
N ALA A 51 -2.74 -3.49 10.75
CA ALA A 51 -1.33 -3.42 10.40
C ALA A 51 -0.63 -4.77 10.70
N GLU A 52 -0.93 -5.36 11.85
CA GLU A 52 -0.45 -6.69 12.25
C GLU A 52 -0.74 -7.77 11.20
N GLU A 53 -2.00 -7.89 10.77
CA GLU A 53 -2.39 -8.86 9.73
C GLU A 53 -1.70 -8.58 8.40
N THR A 54 -1.61 -7.30 8.02
CA THR A 54 -0.95 -6.87 6.78
C THR A 54 0.50 -7.29 6.73
N TYR A 55 1.22 -7.15 7.84
CA TYR A 55 2.64 -7.50 7.91
C TYR A 55 2.84 -9.01 7.99
N ALA A 56 2.02 -9.71 8.79
CA ALA A 56 2.07 -11.17 8.92
C ALA A 56 1.78 -11.88 7.57
N LYS A 57 0.84 -11.35 6.78
CA LYS A 57 0.43 -11.95 5.49
C LYS A 57 1.11 -11.31 4.29
N GLY A 58 1.89 -10.24 4.49
CA GLY A 58 2.58 -9.52 3.43
C GLY A 58 1.64 -8.87 2.42
N TYR A 59 0.49 -8.33 2.85
CA TYR A 59 -0.44 -7.66 1.93
C TYR A 59 0.18 -6.40 1.33
N VAL A 60 -0.08 -6.16 0.04
CA VAL A 60 0.41 -4.96 -0.64
C VAL A 60 -0.41 -3.76 -0.20
N VAL A 61 0.26 -2.80 0.45
CA VAL A 61 -0.32 -1.49 0.76
C VAL A 61 -0.70 -0.76 -0.53
N TYR A 62 -1.98 -0.40 -0.66
CA TYR A 62 -2.59 0.10 -1.89
C TYR A 62 -1.96 1.40 -2.41
N GLY A 63 -1.45 2.24 -1.51
CA GLY A 63 -0.71 3.45 -1.90
C GLY A 63 0.55 3.17 -2.74
N LEU A 64 1.15 1.98 -2.62
CA LEU A 64 2.35 1.61 -3.38
C LEU A 64 2.04 1.18 -4.81
N ILE A 65 0.78 0.91 -5.13
CA ILE A 65 0.33 0.47 -6.44
C ILE A 65 0.29 1.64 -7.42
N ASN A 66 0.91 1.45 -8.58
CA ASN A 66 0.87 2.40 -9.68
C ASN A 66 1.00 1.68 -11.04
N LYS A 67 1.02 2.47 -12.13
CA LYS A 67 1.06 1.97 -13.51
C LYS A 67 2.28 1.10 -13.87
N LYS A 68 3.36 1.18 -13.09
CA LYS A 68 4.57 0.36 -13.27
C LYS A 68 4.55 -0.90 -12.40
N THR A 69 3.53 -1.09 -11.58
CA THR A 69 3.39 -2.32 -10.80
C THR A 69 3.02 -3.47 -11.72
N ARG A 70 3.87 -4.51 -11.75
CA ARG A 70 3.68 -5.69 -12.60
C ARG A 70 3.31 -6.90 -11.76
N MET A 71 2.34 -7.68 -12.21
CA MET A 71 1.98 -8.95 -11.60
C MET A 71 3.08 -9.99 -11.86
N LEU A 72 3.52 -10.67 -10.82
CA LEU A 72 4.44 -11.82 -10.88
C LEU A 72 3.67 -13.16 -10.87
N LYS A 73 2.45 -13.16 -10.34
CA LYS A 73 1.57 -14.33 -10.22
C LYS A 73 0.16 -13.98 -10.68
N ASP A 74 -0.59 -15.00 -11.10
CA ASP A 74 -2.02 -14.85 -11.36
C ASP A 74 -2.77 -14.52 -10.07
N ALA A 75 -3.82 -13.70 -10.17
CA ALA A 75 -4.74 -13.41 -9.08
C ALA A 75 -6.19 -13.51 -9.56
N LYS A 76 -7.07 -14.05 -8.72
CA LYS A 76 -8.52 -14.10 -9.00
C LYS A 76 -9.21 -12.83 -8.53
N LYS A 77 -10.34 -12.48 -9.16
CA LYS A 77 -11.22 -11.42 -8.68
C LYS A 77 -11.52 -11.60 -7.19
N GLY A 78 -11.33 -10.54 -6.40
CA GLY A 78 -11.53 -10.53 -4.95
C GLY A 78 -10.33 -11.01 -4.14
N GLN A 79 -9.26 -11.48 -4.77
CA GLN A 79 -8.06 -11.92 -4.07
C GLN A 79 -7.23 -10.73 -3.58
N LEU A 80 -6.77 -10.81 -2.33
CA LEU A 80 -5.79 -9.88 -1.77
C LEU A 80 -4.43 -10.10 -2.40
N LEU A 81 -3.78 -9.02 -2.84
CA LEU A 81 -2.44 -9.09 -3.41
C LEU A 81 -1.41 -9.04 -2.29
N THR A 82 -0.39 -9.88 -2.41
CA THR A 82 0.76 -9.94 -1.50
C THR A 82 2.05 -9.48 -2.20
N LEU A 83 3.05 -9.09 -1.41
CA LEU A 83 4.32 -8.54 -1.92
C LEU A 83 5.07 -9.49 -2.87
N ASP A 84 4.86 -10.81 -2.76
CA ASP A 84 5.45 -11.81 -3.65
C ASP A 84 4.67 -12.02 -4.95
N MET A 85 3.45 -11.45 -5.05
CA MET A 85 2.63 -11.50 -6.26
C MET A 85 2.88 -10.33 -7.21
N VAL A 86 3.62 -9.30 -6.78
CA VAL A 86 3.82 -8.08 -7.55
C VAL A 86 5.26 -7.58 -7.51
N GLU A 87 5.65 -6.90 -8.58
CA GLU A 87 6.87 -6.11 -8.68
C GLU A 87 6.48 -4.63 -8.57
N LEU A 88 6.84 -4.00 -7.45
CA LEU A 88 6.53 -2.60 -7.16
C LEU A 88 7.57 -1.66 -7.80
N ASP A 89 7.16 -0.42 -8.09
CA ASP A 89 8.09 0.62 -8.52
C ASP A 89 8.86 1.21 -7.34
N THR A 90 10.08 0.70 -7.14
CA THR A 90 10.98 1.14 -6.06
C THR A 90 11.58 2.52 -6.31
N THR A 91 11.43 3.10 -7.49
CA THR A 91 12.00 4.42 -7.83
C THR A 91 11.20 5.59 -7.25
N THR A 92 10.00 5.33 -6.75
CA THR A 92 9.11 6.38 -6.23
C THR A 92 9.54 6.88 -4.85
N GLN A 93 9.39 8.18 -4.63
CA GLN A 93 9.57 8.79 -3.30
C GLN A 93 8.65 8.16 -2.25
N LEU A 94 7.44 7.76 -2.65
CA LEU A 94 6.50 7.08 -1.76
C LEU A 94 7.05 5.74 -1.27
N TYR A 95 7.63 4.92 -2.16
CA TYR A 95 8.26 3.66 -1.77
C TYR A 95 9.40 3.88 -0.78
N GLN A 96 10.28 4.85 -1.06
CA GLN A 96 11.44 5.16 -0.21
C GLN A 96 11.00 5.67 1.17
N THR A 97 10.06 6.61 1.23
CA THR A 97 9.52 7.13 2.50
C THR A 97 8.78 6.07 3.30
N ARG A 98 8.03 5.19 2.63
CA ARG A 98 7.37 4.07 3.31
C ARG A 98 8.39 3.12 3.92
N LYS A 99 9.44 2.76 3.19
CA LYS A 99 10.55 1.94 3.71
C LYS A 99 11.21 2.56 4.95
N LEU A 100 11.40 3.88 4.96
CA LEU A 100 11.90 4.59 6.15
C LEU A 100 10.91 4.57 7.31
N GLN A 101 9.61 4.70 7.04
CA GLN A 101 8.56 4.59 8.06
C GLN A 101 8.53 3.18 8.68
N ASP A 102 8.66 2.14 7.85
CA ASP A 102 8.70 0.75 8.30
C ASP A 102 9.91 0.49 9.22
N GLN A 103 11.07 1.05 8.87
CA GLN A 103 12.27 1.02 9.72
C GLN A 103 12.07 1.77 11.04
N MET A 104 11.47 2.96 10.99
CA MET A 104 11.26 3.80 12.17
C MET A 104 10.36 3.12 13.21
N TYR A 105 9.36 2.35 12.77
CA TYR A 105 8.43 1.65 13.65
C TYR A 105 8.74 0.17 13.86
N ASN A 106 9.80 -0.35 13.23
CA ASN A 106 10.19 -1.77 13.25
C ASN A 106 8.99 -2.72 13.05
N ASN A 107 8.14 -2.39 12.08
CA ASN A 107 6.82 -3.00 11.92
C ASN A 107 6.87 -4.36 11.18
N GLY A 108 8.04 -4.84 10.76
CA GLY A 108 8.21 -6.12 10.07
C GLY A 108 7.68 -6.15 8.64
N TYR A 109 7.30 -4.99 8.07
CA TYR A 109 6.84 -4.90 6.70
C TYR A 109 8.04 -4.92 5.73
N ALA A 110 8.21 -6.03 5.01
CA ALA A 110 9.43 -6.36 4.28
C ALA A 110 9.50 -5.73 2.87
N LEU A 111 9.44 -4.40 2.78
CA LEU A 111 9.81 -3.71 1.54
C LEU A 111 11.31 -3.89 1.28
N LYS A 112 11.64 -4.38 0.08
CA LYS A 112 13.02 -4.67 -0.35
C LYS A 112 13.84 -3.41 -0.54
#